data_AF-A0A3M0XQC7-F1
#
_entry.id   AF-A0A3M0XQC7-F1
#
_cell.length_a   1.000
_cell.length_b   1.000
_cell.length_c   1.000
_cell.angle_alpha   90.00
_cell.angle_beta   90.00
_cell.angle_gamma   90.00
#
_symmetry.space_group_name_H-M   'P 1'
#
loop_
_entity.id
_entity.type
_entity.pdbx_description
1 polymer ?
#
loop_
_entity_poly.entity_id
_entity_poly.type
_entity_poly.pdbx_seq_one_letter_code
_entity_poly.pdbx_strand_id
1 'polypeptide(L)'
;MEKQRGSFKVWYAFSLAWQLGFIIAVPIGLFLLLGMWADKTLGTHPLLLLVGIATGIATTIYEVYHTIMPLLEEKNKSRHAAN
;
A
#
# COMPACT_ATOMS: atom_id res chain seq x y z
N MET A 1 -8.16 9.77 36.05
CA MET A 1 -7.62 8.68 35.21
C MET A 1 -7.58 9.15 33.75
N GLU A 2 -6.64 10.02 33.35
CA GLU A 2 -6.67 10.66 32.02
C GLU A 2 -5.31 10.71 31.30
N LYS A 3 -4.21 10.28 31.95
CA LYS A 3 -2.84 10.54 31.47
C LYS A 3 -2.25 9.46 30.54
N GLN A 4 -2.97 8.37 30.25
CA GLN A 4 -2.44 7.24 29.46
C GLN A 4 -2.93 7.16 28.00
N ARG A 5 -3.85 8.03 27.55
CA ARG A 5 -4.36 7.97 26.16
C ARG A 5 -3.40 8.52 25.09
N GLY A 6 -2.50 9.44 25.47
CA GLY A 6 -1.62 10.11 24.50
C GLY A 6 -0.59 9.17 23.87
N SER A 7 0.15 8.42 24.69
CA SER A 7 1.18 7.48 24.23
C SER A 7 0.60 6.37 23.34
N PHE A 8 -0.52 5.78 23.75
CA PHE A 8 -1.17 4.70 22.98
C PHE A 8 -1.62 5.16 21.58
N LYS A 9 -2.12 6.40 21.45
CA LYS A 9 -2.56 6.94 20.16
C LYS A 9 -1.40 7.22 19.21
N VAL A 10 -0.25 7.67 19.72
CA VAL A 10 0.97 7.86 18.90
C VAL A 10 1.55 6.52 18.46
N TRP A 11 1.62 5.53 19.35
CA TRP A 11 2.05 4.18 19.01
C TRP A 11 1.16 3.52 17.96
N TYR A 12 -0.16 3.69 18.08
CA TYR A 12 -1.11 3.19 17.08
C TYR A 12 -0.97 3.92 15.74
N ALA A 13 -0.81 5.24 15.73
CA ALA A 13 -0.57 5.99 14.51
C ALA A 13 0.74 5.55 13.83
N PHE A 14 1.78 5.27 14.61
CA PHE A 14 3.05 4.78 14.12
C PHE A 14 2.93 3.37 13.53
N SER A 15 2.24 2.44 14.20
CA SER A 15 2.00 1.10 13.64
C SER A 15 1.20 1.14 12.35
N LEU A 16 0.22 2.06 12.28
CA LEU A 16 -0.60 2.24 11.07
C LEU A 16 0.22 2.80 9.91
N ALA A 17 1.06 3.81 10.18
CA ALA A 17 1.98 4.37 9.18
C ALA A 17 2.99 3.33 8.68
N TRP A 18 3.51 2.50 9.59
CA TRP A 18 4.43 1.41 9.24
C TRP A 18 3.76 0.36 8.35
N GLN A 19 2.53 -0.04 8.68
CA GLN A 19 1.75 -0.99 7.89
C GLN A 19 1.45 -0.43 6.48
N LEU A 20 1.04 0.85 6.38
CA LEU A 20 0.86 1.52 5.10
C LEU A 20 2.16 1.56 4.29
N GLY A 21 3.28 1.88 4.95
CA GLY A 21 4.60 1.93 4.33
C GLY A 21 4.99 0.58 3.69
N PHE A 22 4.74 -0.53 4.39
CA PHE A 22 5.00 -1.87 3.86
C PHE A 22 4.09 -2.23 2.67
N ILE A 23 2.79 -1.91 2.75
CA ILE A 23 1.85 -2.15 1.65
C ILE A 23 2.30 -1.46 0.36
N ILE A 24 2.92 -0.28 0.46
CA ILE A 24 3.41 0.46 -0.72
C ILE A 24 4.81 0.00 -1.13
N ALA A 25 5.74 -0.10 -0.18
CA ALA A 25 7.15 -0.34 -0.46
C ALA A 25 7.43 -1.77 -0.97
N VAL A 26 6.71 -2.77 -0.47
CA VAL A 26 6.90 -4.18 -0.86
C VAL A 26 6.62 -4.39 -2.35
N PRO A 27 5.44 -4.06 -2.91
CA PRO A 27 5.18 -4.28 -4.32
C PRO A 27 6.10 -3.44 -5.22
N ILE A 28 6.31 -2.15 -4.90
CA ILE A 28 7.21 -1.29 -5.68
C ILE A 28 8.64 -1.86 -5.68
N GLY A 29 9.16 -2.20 -4.50
CA GLY A 29 10.49 -2.78 -4.36
C GLY A 29 10.62 -4.14 -5.08
N LEU A 30 9.61 -5.00 -4.97
CA LEU A 30 9.57 -6.30 -5.63
C LEU A 30 9.61 -6.16 -7.16
N PHE A 31 8.74 -5.32 -7.73
CA PHE A 31 8.71 -5.10 -9.18
C PHE A 31 9.96 -4.40 -9.71
N LEU A 32 10.55 -3.48 -8.93
CA LEU A 32 11.84 -2.86 -9.28
C LEU A 32 12.97 -3.90 -9.30
N LEU A 33 13.09 -4.72 -8.26
CA LEU A 33 14.12 -5.76 -8.18
C LEU A 33 13.95 -6.80 -9.29
N LEU A 34 12.71 -7.24 -9.54
CA LEU A 34 12.40 -8.16 -10.65
C LEU A 34 12.69 -7.53 -12.01
N GLY A 35 12.29 -6.27 -12.23
CA GLY A 35 12.56 -5.56 -13.48
C GLY A 35 14.06 -5.37 -13.75
N MET A 36 14.83 -4.99 -12.71
CA MET A 36 16.29 -4.88 -12.82
C MET A 36 16.96 -6.22 -13.09
N TRP A 37 16.53 -7.29 -12.41
CA TRP A 37 17.09 -8.62 -12.62
C TRP A 37 16.74 -9.18 -14.01
N ALA A 38 15.51 -8.97 -14.46
CA ALA A 38 15.06 -9.37 -15.79
C ALA A 38 15.79 -8.59 -16.90
N ASP A 39 15.95 -7.27 -16.75
CA ASP A 39 16.72 -6.49 -17.73
C ASP A 39 18.19 -6.92 -17.80
N LYS A 40 18.80 -7.28 -16.66
CA LYS A 40 20.20 -7.75 -16.62
C LYS A 40 20.38 -9.13 -17.23
N THR A 41 19.39 -10.00 -17.11
CA THR A 41 19.43 -11.37 -17.67
C THR A 41 19.11 -11.40 -19.15
N LEU A 42 18.21 -10.53 -19.62
CA LEU A 42 17.77 -10.47 -21.02
C LEU A 42 18.53 -9.44 -21.88
N GLY A 43 19.35 -8.58 -21.26
CA GLY A 43 20.12 -7.55 -21.96
C GLY A 43 19.27 -6.41 -22.52
N THR A 44 18.01 -6.31 -22.12
CA THR A 44 17.00 -5.35 -22.63
C THR A 44 17.03 -3.99 -21.91
N HIS A 45 18.08 -3.71 -21.13
CA HIS A 45 18.17 -2.49 -20.34
C HIS A 45 17.87 -1.22 -21.18
N PRO A 46 16.86 -0.38 -20.82
CA PRO A 46 16.05 -0.38 -19.60
C PRO A 46 14.54 -0.63 -19.83
N LEU A 47 14.16 -1.52 -20.75
CA LEU A 47 12.75 -1.72 -21.13
C LEU A 47 11.94 -2.48 -20.05
N LEU A 48 12.46 -3.56 -19.45
CA LEU A 48 11.72 -4.34 -18.45
C LEU A 48 11.63 -3.62 -17.11
N LEU A 49 12.61 -2.78 -16.78
CA LEU A 49 12.49 -1.86 -15.65
C LEU A 49 11.30 -0.91 -15.83
N LEU A 50 11.16 -0.30 -17.00
CA LEU A 50 10.05 0.61 -17.33
C LEU A 50 8.69 -0.10 -17.24
N VAL A 51 8.61 -1.31 -17.79
CA VAL A 51 7.40 -2.15 -17.68
C VAL A 51 7.13 -2.50 -16.22
N GLY A 52 8.14 -2.90 -15.45
CA GLY A 52 8.02 -3.23 -14.03
C GLY A 52 7.51 -2.05 -13.19
N ILE A 53 8.02 -0.84 -13.43
CA ILE A 53 7.54 0.39 -12.78
C ILE A 53 6.08 0.66 -13.17
N ALA A 54 5.75 0.59 -14.46
CA ALA A 54 4.38 0.81 -14.94
C ALA A 54 3.39 -0.18 -14.31
N THR A 55 3.75 -1.47 -14.25
CA THR A 55 2.94 -2.51 -13.61
C THR A 55 2.86 -2.33 -12.10
N GLY A 56 3.94 -1.89 -11.44
CA GLY A 56 3.95 -1.61 -10.01
C GLY A 56 3.02 -0.45 -9.63
N ILE A 57 3.03 0.62 -10.42
CA ILE A 57 2.11 1.76 -10.25
C ILE A 57 0.66 1.29 -10.45
N ALA A 58 0.38 0.56 -11.53
CA ALA A 58 -0.96 0.05 -11.81
C ALA A 58 -1.49 -0.86 -10.69
N THR A 59 -0.63 -1.76 -10.18
CA THR A 59 -0.97 -2.67 -9.07
C THR A 59 -1.25 -1.88 -7.79
N THR A 60 -0.43 -0.86 -7.47
CA THR A 60 -0.62 -0.01 -6.29
C THR A 60 -1.97 0.73 -6.35
N ILE A 61 -2.30 1.31 -7.51
CA ILE A 61 -3.60 1.98 -7.71
C ILE A 61 -4.76 0.99 -7.48
N TYR A 62 -4.63 -0.22 -8.03
CA TYR A 62 -5.64 -1.27 -7.87
C TYR A 62 -5.81 -1.70 -6.41
N GLU A 63 -4.73 -1.96 -5.68
CA GLU A 63 -4.79 -2.34 -4.26
C GLU A 63 -5.40 -1.26 -3.39
N VAL A 64 -5.02 0.01 -3.62
CA VAL A 64 -5.58 1.15 -2.88
C VAL A 64 -7.10 1.25 -3.12
N TYR A 65 -7.54 1.13 -4.38
CA TYR A 65 -8.96 1.18 -4.71
C TYR A 65 -9.73 0.03 -4.04
N HIS A 66 -9.20 -1.20 -4.14
CA HIS A 66 -9.81 -2.38 -3.54
C HIS A 66 -9.83 -2.33 -2.00
N THR A 67 -8.85 -1.68 -1.37
CA THR A 67 -8.78 -1.57 0.10
C THR A 67 -9.68 -0.45 0.62
N ILE A 68 -9.73 0.69 -0.06
CA ILE A 68 -10.48 1.86 0.40
C ILE A 68 -11.99 1.71 0.14
N MET A 69 -12.40 1.13 -1.00
CA MET A 69 -13.82 0.97 -1.34
C MET A 69 -14.64 0.21 -0.26
N PRO A 70 -14.24 -0.98 0.21
CA PRO A 70 -15.01 -1.70 1.23
C PRO A 70 -15.04 -0.96 2.57
N LEU A 71 -13.98 -0.23 2.93
CA LEU A 71 -13.95 0.59 4.14
C LEU A 71 -14.94 1.76 4.08
N LEU A 72 -15.13 2.36 2.90
CA LEU A 72 -16.13 3.40 2.68
C LEU A 72 -17.56 2.84 2.74
N GLU A 73 -17.76 1.63 2.21
CA GLU A 73 -19.06 0.97 2.14
C GLU A 73 -19.53 0.49 3.54
N GLU A 74 -18.63 -0.07 4.33
CA GLU A 74 -18.91 -0.49 5.72
C GLU A 74 -19.28 0.70 6.62
N LYS A 75 -18.58 1.83 6.45
CA LYS A 75 -18.89 3.07 7.18
C LYS A 75 -20.29 3.60 6.86
N ASN A 76 -20.75 3.43 5.61
CA ASN A 76 -22.07 3.89 5.20
C ASN A 76 -23.19 2.97 5.76
N LYS A 77 -22.99 1.65 5.72
CA LYS A 77 -23.92 0.67 6.29
C LYS A 77 -24.11 0.83 7.80
N SER A 78 -23.05 1.19 8.52
CA SER A 78 -23.07 1.41 9.97
C SER A 78 -23.87 2.65 10.39
N ARG A 79 -23.89 3.71 9.57
CA ARG A 79 -24.71 4.91 9.82
C ARG A 79 -26.20 4.69 9.60
N HIS A 80 -26.56 3.77 8.71
CA HIS A 80 -27.96 3.45 8.42
C HIS A 80 -28.57 2.46 9.43
N ALA A 81 -27.77 1.64 10.10
CA ALA A 81 -28.25 0.73 11.15
C ALA A 81 -28.46 1.41 12.53
N ALA A 82 -27.97 2.64 12.70
CA ALA A 82 -28.03 3.38 13.96
C ALA A 82 -29.13 4.47 13.99
N ASN A 83 -29.94 4.57 12.93
CA ASN A 83 -30.98 5.60 12.74
C ASN A 83 -32.37 4.98 12.63
#